data_AF-A0A444I6U2-F1
#
_entry.id   AF-A0A444I6U2-F1
#
_cell.length_a   1.000
_cell.length_b   1.000
_cell.length_c   1.000
_cell.angle_alpha   90.00
_cell.angle_beta   90.00
_cell.angle_gamma   90.00
#
_symmetry.space_group_name_H-M   'P 1'
#
loop_
_entity.id
_entity.type
_entity.pdbx_description
1 polymer ?
#
loop_
_entity_poly.entity_id
_entity_poly.type
_entity_poly.pdbx_seq_one_letter_code
_entity_poly.pdbx_strand_id
1 'polypeptide(L)' 'MKHLLLGFAALALSGCFGEEDKIHTVDELMADQALLAKITSECRNNPGALRQTPNCQNAEAAHWKLWLRTTPGG' A
#
# COMPACT_ATOMS: atom_id res chain seq x y z
N MET A 1 31.19 16.20 -24.28
CA MET A 1 30.99 16.12 -22.81
C MET A 1 29.82 17.02 -22.41
N LYS A 2 28.56 16.61 -22.66
CA LYS A 2 27.37 17.38 -22.25
C LYS A 2 26.10 16.52 -22.10
N HIS A 3 26.06 15.36 -22.76
CA HIS A 3 24.92 14.44 -22.71
C HIS A 3 24.96 13.43 -21.55
N LEU A 4 26.06 13.35 -20.81
CA LEU A 4 26.20 12.41 -19.68
C LEU A 4 25.44 12.84 -18.41
N LEU A 5 25.02 14.11 -18.32
CA LEU A 5 24.33 14.64 -17.13
C LEU A 5 22.80 14.41 -17.15
N LEU A 6 22.23 14.05 -18.31
CA LEU A 6 20.78 13.85 -18.45
C LEU A 6 20.32 12.44 -18.03
N GLY A 7 21.24 11.47 -17.90
CA GLY A 7 20.88 10.08 -17.57
C GLY A 7 20.69 9.79 -16.08
N PHE A 8 21.29 10.59 -15.19
CA PHE A 8 21.28 10.29 -13.74
C PHE A 8 20.03 10.79 -13.00
N ALA A 9 19.29 11.75 -13.56
CA ALA A 9 18.11 12.30 -12.90
C ALA A 9 16.90 11.34 -12.86
N ALA A 10 16.89 10.30 -13.71
CA ALA A 10 15.75 9.37 -13.80
C ALA A 10 15.76 8.26 -12.74
N LEU A 11 16.88 8.02 -12.05
CA LEU A 11 17.02 6.93 -11.08
C LEU A 11 16.59 7.31 -9.65
N ALA A 12 16.32 8.60 -9.39
CA ALA A 12 16.00 9.11 -8.05
C ALA A 12 14.52 8.94 -7.63
N LEU A 13 13.72 8.20 -8.39
CA LEU A 13 12.32 7.88 -8.08
C LEU A 13 12.14 6.48 -7.48
N SER A 14 13.21 5.78 -7.10
CA SER A 14 13.07 4.64 -6.20
C SER A 14 12.66 5.20 -4.83
N GLY A 15 11.35 5.27 -4.59
CA GLY A 15 10.79 5.65 -3.30
C GLY A 15 11.51 4.89 -2.18
N CYS A 16 11.89 5.62 -1.13
CA CYS A 16 12.43 5.01 0.08
C CYS A 16 11.33 4.10 0.62
N PHE A 17 11.46 2.79 0.42
CA PHE A 17 10.50 1.82 0.95
C PHE A 17 10.63 1.84 2.45
N GLY A 18 9.54 2.24 3.11
CA GLY A 18 9.43 2.29 4.55
C GLY A 18 9.96 1.01 5.17
N GLU A 19 10.77 1.22 6.20
CA GLU A 19 11.10 0.34 7.33
C GLU A 19 10.23 -0.91 7.39
N GLU A 20 10.81 -2.09 7.64
CA GLU A 20 10.11 -3.38 7.76
C GLU A 20 8.82 -3.27 8.58
N ASP A 21 7.73 -2.90 7.90
CA ASP A 21 6.50 -2.52 8.55
C ASP A 21 5.91 -3.79 9.14
N LYS A 22 5.51 -3.72 10.41
CA LYS A 22 4.76 -4.79 11.07
C LYS A 22 3.72 -5.34 10.09
N ILE A 23 3.73 -6.66 9.89
CA ILE A 23 2.67 -7.28 9.08
C ILE A 23 1.38 -7.22 9.90
N HIS A 24 0.41 -6.47 9.39
CA HIS A 24 -0.91 -6.34 10.00
C HIS A 24 -1.83 -7.41 9.44
N THR A 25 -2.48 -8.15 10.32
CA THR A 25 -3.51 -9.12 9.95
C THR A 25 -4.77 -8.42 9.46
N VAL A 26 -5.58 -9.15 8.70
CA VAL A 26 -6.89 -8.65 8.22
C VAL A 26 -7.76 -8.17 9.38
N ASP A 27 -7.80 -8.91 10.48
CA ASP A 27 -8.67 -8.57 11.61
C ASP A 27 -8.18 -7.33 12.37
N GLU A 28 -6.86 -7.12 12.51
CA GLU A 28 -6.30 -5.87 13.04
C GLU A 28 -6.69 -4.67 12.18
N LEU A 29 -6.63 -4.80 10.85
CA LEU A 29 -7.00 -3.73 9.92
C LEU A 29 -8.51 -3.46 9.90
N MET A 30 -9.34 -4.49 10.08
CA MET A 30 -10.78 -4.30 10.22
C MET A 30 -11.16 -3.62 11.54
N ALA A 31 -10.38 -3.83 12.60
CA ALA A 31 -10.60 -3.22 13.91
C ALA A 31 -10.15 -1.75 13.96
N ASP A 32 -9.16 -1.36 13.14
CA ASP A 32 -8.64 0.00 13.07
C ASP A 32 -8.78 0.58 11.65
N GLN A 33 -9.88 1.29 11.42
CA GLN A 33 -10.17 1.91 10.12
C GLN A 33 -9.18 3.02 9.74
N ALA A 34 -8.56 3.69 10.72
CA ALA A 34 -7.57 4.74 10.44
C ALA A 34 -6.27 4.12 9.92
N LEU A 35 -5.82 3.03 10.55
CA LEU A 35 -4.69 2.23 10.07
C LEU A 35 -4.96 1.63 8.68
N LEU A 36 -6.16 1.06 8.46
CA LEU A 36 -6.55 0.54 7.15
C LEU A 36 -6.52 1.63 6.06
N ALA A 37 -7.01 2.83 6.36
CA ALA A 37 -6.98 3.95 5.42
C ALA A 37 -5.54 4.39 5.10
N LYS A 38 -4.66 4.45 6.10
CA LYS A 38 -3.23 4.75 5.94
C LYS A 38 -2.57 3.76 5.00
N ILE A 39 -2.65 2.46 5.30
CA ILE A 39 -2.02 1.40 4.49
C ILE A 39 -2.61 1.40 3.08
N THR A 40 -3.92 1.54 2.93
CA THR A 40 -4.56 1.60 1.61
C THR A 40 -4.03 2.78 0.79
N SER A 41 -3.81 3.95 1.40
CA SER A 41 -3.21 5.11 0.74
C SER A 41 -1.78 4.83 0.29
N GLU A 42 -0.96 4.24 1.15
CA GLU A 42 0.43 3.84 0.84
C GLU A 42 0.48 2.86 -0.35
N CYS A 43 -0.39 1.85 -0.35
CA CYS A 43 -0.53 0.88 -1.43
C CYS A 43 -0.93 1.55 -2.76
N ARG A 44 -1.90 2.47 -2.74
CA ARG A 44 -2.39 3.19 -3.93
C ARG A 44 -1.35 4.14 -4.51
N ASN A 45 -0.52 4.73 -3.66
CA ASN A 45 0.56 5.62 -4.10
C ASN A 45 1.73 4.85 -4.72
N ASN A 46 1.87 3.56 -4.42
CA ASN A 46 3.00 2.73 -4.88
C ASN A 46 2.54 1.38 -5.47
N PRO A 47 1.63 1.36 -6.47
CA PRO A 47 0.96 0.13 -6.91
C PRO A 47 1.89 -0.88 -7.60
N GLY A 48 3.03 -0.43 -8.14
CA GLY A 48 4.01 -1.34 -8.72
C GLY A 48 4.82 -2.10 -7.66
N ALA A 49 5.19 -1.42 -6.59
CA ALA A 49 6.15 -1.95 -5.62
C ALA A 49 5.50 -2.53 -4.37
N LEU A 50 4.42 -1.93 -3.86
CA LEU A 50 3.78 -2.37 -2.62
C LEU A 50 2.62 -3.35 -2.84
N ARG A 51 2.01 -3.39 -4.03
CA ARG A 51 0.76 -4.13 -4.25
C ARG A 51 0.81 -5.61 -3.87
N GLN A 52 1.97 -6.25 -4.01
CA GLN A 52 2.13 -7.68 -3.68
C GLN A 52 2.68 -7.92 -2.27
N THR A 53 2.84 -6.88 -1.46
CA THR A 53 3.25 -7.03 -0.06
C THR A 53 2.10 -7.59 0.79
N PRO A 54 2.39 -8.30 1.89
CA PRO A 54 1.37 -8.83 2.79
C PRO A 54 0.41 -7.75 3.30
N ASN A 55 0.91 -6.56 3.64
CA ASN A 55 0.08 -5.48 4.16
C ASN A 55 -0.93 -4.96 3.13
N CYS A 56 -0.54 -4.82 1.85
CA CYS A 56 -1.48 -4.42 0.81
C CYS A 56 -2.53 -5.48 0.50
N GLN A 57 -2.13 -6.76 0.46
CA GLN A 57 -3.08 -7.86 0.26
C GLN A 57 -4.07 -7.96 1.44
N ASN A 58 -3.59 -7.80 2.68
CA ASN A 58 -4.45 -7.81 3.87
C ASN A 58 -5.37 -6.59 3.92
N ALA A 59 -4.92 -5.42 3.49
CA ALA A 59 -5.75 -4.22 3.40
C ALA A 59 -6.89 -4.37 2.37
N GLU A 60 -6.61 -4.94 1.20
CA GLU A 60 -7.64 -5.24 0.20
C GLU A 60 -8.67 -6.23 0.75
N ALA A 61 -8.23 -7.31 1.40
CA ALA A 61 -9.11 -8.29 2.02
C ALA A 61 -9.96 -7.69 3.16
N ALA A 62 -9.37 -6.85 4.00
CA ALA A 62 -10.07 -6.14 5.08
C ALA A 62 -11.14 -5.19 4.52
N HIS A 63 -10.81 -4.43 3.48
CA HIS A 63 -11.74 -3.54 2.80
C HIS A 63 -12.94 -4.32 2.23
N TRP A 64 -12.69 -5.43 1.55
CA TRP A 64 -13.74 -6.31 1.03
C TRP A 64 -14.66 -6.85 2.14
N LYS A 65 -14.08 -7.37 3.23
CA LYS A 65 -14.86 -7.87 4.36
C LYS A 65 -15.70 -6.78 5.03
N LEU A 66 -15.18 -5.56 5.16
CA LEU A 66 -15.95 -4.43 5.70
C LEU A 66 -17.12 -4.07 4.77
N TRP A 67 -16.89 -4.06 3.46
CA TRP A 67 -17.93 -3.80 2.46
C TRP A 67 -19.07 -4.83 2.58
N LEU A 68 -18.75 -6.13 2.66
CA LEU A 68 -19.73 -7.20 2.84
C LEU A 68 -20.53 -7.07 4.15
N ARG A 69 -19.90 -6.61 5.24
CA ARG A 69 -20.61 -6.41 6.52
C ARG A 69 -21.54 -5.21 6.52
N THR A 70 -21.22 -4.17 5.74
CA THR A 70 -21.88 -2.87 5.82
C THR A 70 -22.87 -2.61 4.69
N THR A 71 -22.78 -3.38 3.59
CA THR A 71 -23.66 -3.24 2.43
C THR A 71 -24.69 -4.38 2.41
N PRO A 72 -26.00 -4.09 2.55
CA PRO A 72 -27.04 -5.11 2.43
C PRO A 72 -27.04 -5.71 1.02
N GLY A 73 -26.81 -7.02 0.91
CA GLY A 73 -26.84 -7.75 -0.36
C GLY A 73 -25.48 -7.94 -1.06
N GLY A 74 -24.37 -7.69 -0.35
CA GLY A 74 -23.01 -8.06 -0.80
C GLY A 74 -22.75 -9.56 -0.82
#